data_AF-A0A3N5KHH5-F1
#
_entry.id   AF-A0A3N5KHH5-F1
#
_cell.length_a   1.000
_cell.length_b   1.000
_cell.length_c   1.000
_cell.angle_alpha   90.00
_cell.angle_beta   90.00
_cell.angle_gamma   90.00
#
_symmetry.space_group_name_H-M   'P 1'
#
loop_
_entity.id
_entity.type
_entity.pdbx_description
1 polymer ?
#
loop_
_entity_poly.entity_id
_entity_poly.type
_entity_poly.pdbx_seq_one_letter_code
_entity_poly.pdbx_strand_id
1 'polypeptide(L)'
;MALHTRHIGLSLGADICWPICFEQILRRLDLAIPWQGDTLRFEVSRVTIEPFDLRQPVRYDLVIDRLTHWYYTSREWIKKAVVLNDTYVFNNPWSIQANEKHTTYCAMMRLGLRVPDTWMLPPKSYDQAADLQATLTRYARFFDLGEIGARLGYPLFMKPYDGGGWVGVSKIDDEAALRAAYE
;
A
#
# COMPACT_ATOMS: atom_id res chain seq x y z
N MET A 1 -21.95 -30.92 16.55
CA MET A 1 -21.78 -30.09 15.36
C MET A 1 -22.47 -28.77 15.62
N ALA A 2 -21.69 -27.77 16.05
CA ALA A 2 -22.19 -26.42 16.25
C ALA A 2 -22.22 -25.66 14.92
N LEU A 3 -23.08 -24.64 14.85
CA LEU A 3 -23.13 -23.71 13.73
C LEU A 3 -22.39 -22.43 14.10
N HIS A 4 -21.34 -22.09 13.37
CA HIS A 4 -20.57 -20.87 13.58
C HIS A 4 -20.66 -19.96 12.36
N THR A 5 -21.01 -18.70 12.57
CA THR A 5 -20.96 -17.68 11.53
C THR A 5 -19.65 -16.91 11.64
N ARG A 6 -18.90 -16.83 10.52
CA ARG A 6 -17.72 -15.98 10.38
C ARG A 6 -18.10 -14.68 9.69
N HIS A 7 -17.63 -13.56 10.23
CA HIS A 7 -17.94 -12.24 9.71
C HIS A 7 -16.77 -11.68 8.90
N ILE A 8 -17.08 -11.31 7.65
CA ILE A 8 -16.14 -10.72 6.70
C ILE A 8 -16.44 -9.22 6.57
N GLY A 9 -15.46 -8.38 6.89
CA GLY A 9 -15.51 -6.94 6.72
C GLY A 9 -15.00 -6.53 5.34
N LEU A 10 -15.75 -5.69 4.63
CA LEU A 10 -15.36 -5.12 3.35
C LEU A 10 -14.90 -3.66 3.50
N SER A 11 -13.58 -3.43 3.41
CA SER A 11 -12.94 -2.11 3.40
C SER A 11 -12.50 -1.77 1.98
N LEU A 12 -13.44 -1.38 1.11
CA LEU A 12 -13.23 -1.39 -0.35
C LEU A 12 -13.23 -0.01 -1.03
N GLY A 13 -13.45 1.08 -0.28
CA GLY A 13 -13.35 2.45 -0.79
C GLY A 13 -14.47 2.87 -1.74
N ALA A 14 -14.13 3.69 -2.73
CA ALA A 14 -15.11 4.39 -3.59
C ALA A 14 -15.79 3.49 -4.64
N ASP A 15 -15.13 2.40 -5.06
CA ASP A 15 -15.71 1.48 -6.03
C ASP A 15 -16.75 0.56 -5.36
N ILE A 16 -18.01 0.68 -5.77
CA ILE A 16 -19.12 -0.10 -5.23
C ILE A 16 -19.27 -1.47 -5.91
N CYS A 17 -18.63 -1.70 -7.05
CA CYS A 17 -18.76 -2.95 -7.81
C CYS A 17 -18.26 -4.15 -6.99
N TRP A 18 -17.14 -3.98 -6.28
CA TRP A 18 -16.55 -5.03 -5.46
C TRP A 18 -17.37 -5.38 -4.21
N PRO A 19 -17.81 -4.42 -3.37
CA PRO A 19 -18.74 -4.71 -2.28
C PRO A 19 -19.96 -5.50 -2.74
N ILE A 20 -20.61 -5.04 -3.81
CA ILE A 20 -21.79 -5.69 -4.37
C ILE A 20 -21.46 -7.10 -4.85
N CYS A 21 -20.33 -7.28 -5.54
CA CYS A 21 -19.88 -8.58 -6.01
C CYS A 21 -19.70 -9.58 -4.85
N PHE A 22 -18.97 -9.21 -3.80
CA PHE A 22 -18.76 -10.08 -2.63
C PHE A 22 -20.08 -10.38 -1.89
N GLU A 23 -20.93 -9.37 -1.70
CA GLU A 23 -22.26 -9.52 -1.11
C GLU A 23 -23.12 -10.51 -1.90
N GLN A 24 -23.17 -10.39 -3.24
CA GLN A 24 -23.98 -11.26 -4.08
C GLN A 24 -23.41 -12.67 -4.22
N ILE A 25 -22.09 -12.82 -4.34
CA ILE A 25 -21.46 -14.13 -4.42
C ILE A 25 -21.71 -14.93 -3.14
N LEU A 26 -21.47 -14.35 -1.96
CA LEU A 26 -21.70 -15.06 -0.70
C LEU A 26 -23.17 -15.40 -0.49
N ARG A 27 -24.10 -14.49 -0.84
CA ARG A 27 -25.53 -14.76 -0.79
C ARG A 27 -25.94 -15.91 -1.71
N ARG A 28 -25.44 -15.94 -2.95
CA ARG A 28 -25.76 -16.97 -3.93
C ARG A 28 -25.19 -18.34 -3.59
N LEU A 29 -23.99 -18.37 -3.03
CA LEU A 29 -23.32 -19.61 -2.65
C LEU A 29 -23.94 -20.25 -1.41
N ASP A 30 -24.55 -19.45 -0.51
CA ASP A 30 -25.20 -19.90 0.73
C ASP A 30 -24.37 -20.95 1.50
N LEU A 31 -23.08 -20.63 1.67
CA LEU A 31 -22.08 -21.59 2.10
C LEU A 31 -22.39 -22.16 3.50
N ALA A 32 -22.33 -23.49 3.59
CA ALA A 32 -22.33 -24.27 4.83
C ALA A 32 -21.15 -25.26 4.77
N ILE A 33 -19.98 -24.83 5.25
CA ILE A 33 -18.72 -25.57 5.09
C ILE A 33 -18.47 -26.43 6.33
N PRO A 34 -18.39 -27.77 6.22
CA PRO A 34 -17.97 -28.63 7.32
C PRO A 34 -16.50 -28.38 7.66
N TRP A 35 -16.20 -28.10 8.92
CA TRP A 35 -14.83 -27.84 9.37
C TRP A 35 -14.66 -28.25 10.83
N GLN A 36 -13.67 -29.11 11.11
CA GLN A 36 -13.33 -29.59 12.46
C GLN A 36 -14.51 -30.12 13.30
N GLY A 37 -15.51 -30.73 12.65
CA GLY A 37 -16.69 -31.27 13.34
C GLY A 37 -17.84 -30.27 13.54
N ASP A 38 -17.67 -29.04 13.07
CA ASP A 38 -18.67 -27.97 13.05
C ASP A 38 -19.07 -27.59 11.61
N THR A 39 -20.06 -26.70 11.50
CA THR A 39 -20.45 -26.08 10.23
C THR A 39 -20.18 -24.59 10.28
N LEU A 40 -19.42 -24.09 9.31
CA LEU A 40 -19.14 -22.67 9.12
C LEU A 40 -20.12 -22.06 8.12
N ARG A 41 -20.70 -20.92 8.51
CA ARG A 41 -21.44 -20.01 7.63
C ARG A 41 -20.70 -18.67 7.57
N PHE A 42 -21.07 -17.83 6.62
CA PHE A 42 -20.39 -16.58 6.38
C PHE A 42 -21.39 -15.44 6.23
N GLU A 43 -21.09 -14.33 6.89
CA GLU A 43 -21.77 -13.07 6.70
C GLU A 43 -20.77 -12.02 6.26
N VAL A 44 -21.23 -11.09 5.43
CA VAL A 44 -20.41 -10.02 4.90
C VAL A 44 -21.07 -8.68 5.16
N SER A 45 -20.28 -7.72 5.63
CA SER A 45 -20.75 -6.35 5.80
C SER A 45 -19.63 -5.35 5.52
N ARG A 46 -20.02 -4.12 5.17
CA ARG A 46 -19.08 -3.06 4.87
C ARG A 46 -18.51 -2.49 6.16
N VAL A 47 -17.20 -2.24 6.18
CA VAL A 47 -16.53 -1.56 7.29
C VAL A 47 -16.88 -0.08 7.23
N THR A 48 -17.39 0.46 8.33
CA THR A 48 -17.75 1.87 8.50
C THR A 48 -16.54 2.71 8.92
N ILE A 49 -16.59 4.01 8.61
CA ILE A 49 -15.58 4.98 9.06
C ILE A 49 -16.22 5.80 10.17
N GLU A 50 -15.72 5.61 11.38
CA GLU A 50 -16.19 6.28 12.59
C GLU A 50 -15.04 6.40 13.60
N PRO A 51 -15.13 7.35 14.56
CA PRO A 51 -14.20 7.36 15.69
C PRO A 51 -14.25 6.02 16.43
N PHE A 52 -13.08 5.50 16.80
CA PHE A 52 -12.97 4.24 17.51
C PHE A 52 -12.16 4.39 18.78
N ASP A 53 -12.57 3.69 19.83
CA ASP A 53 -11.74 3.48 21.01
C ASP A 53 -10.63 2.49 20.64
N LEU A 54 -9.39 2.75 21.06
CA LEU A 54 -8.27 1.84 20.84
C LEU A 54 -8.52 0.45 21.44
N ARG A 55 -9.44 0.31 22.39
CA ARG A 55 -9.87 -0.96 23.03
C ARG A 55 -11.20 -1.50 22.52
N GLN A 56 -11.88 -0.81 21.61
CA GLN A 56 -13.16 -1.23 21.06
C GLN A 56 -13.07 -2.66 20.51
N PRO A 57 -13.97 -3.60 20.82
CA PRO A 57 -13.92 -4.93 20.23
C PRO A 57 -14.16 -4.90 18.72
N VAL A 58 -13.59 -5.86 17.99
CA VAL A 58 -13.78 -6.01 16.54
C VAL A 58 -14.67 -7.21 16.27
N ARG A 59 -15.71 -7.02 15.46
CA ARG A 59 -16.70 -8.06 15.14
C ARG A 59 -16.31 -8.98 13.98
N TYR A 60 -15.23 -8.66 13.28
CA TYR A 60 -14.83 -9.33 12.04
C TYR A 60 -13.75 -10.37 12.31
N ASP A 61 -13.91 -11.57 11.75
CA ASP A 61 -12.85 -12.59 11.73
C ASP A 61 -11.84 -12.30 10.60
N LEU A 62 -12.33 -11.76 9.48
CA LEU A 62 -11.54 -11.37 8.30
C LEU A 62 -11.95 -9.97 7.84
N VAL A 63 -10.98 -9.13 7.46
CA VAL A 63 -11.23 -7.90 6.70
C VAL A 63 -10.54 -7.99 5.33
N ILE A 64 -11.30 -7.81 4.27
CA ILE A 64 -10.79 -7.59 2.92
C ILE A 64 -10.57 -6.10 2.74
N ASP A 65 -9.31 -5.70 2.65
CA ASP A 65 -8.90 -4.30 2.59
C ASP A 65 -8.32 -3.88 1.23
N ARG A 66 -8.85 -2.76 0.73
CA ARG A 66 -8.39 -2.03 -0.45
C ARG A 66 -8.28 -0.52 -0.18
N LEU A 67 -8.52 -0.06 1.05
CA LEU A 67 -8.65 1.36 1.38
C LEU A 67 -7.37 1.95 2.03
N THR A 68 -6.63 1.15 2.80
CA THR A 68 -5.56 1.64 3.69
C THR A 68 -4.35 2.27 3.00
N HIS A 69 -4.20 2.06 1.69
CA HIS A 69 -3.09 2.64 0.93
C HIS A 69 -3.15 4.16 0.80
N TRP A 70 -4.32 4.79 0.97
CA TRP A 70 -4.45 6.25 0.95
C TRP A 70 -5.24 6.83 2.12
N TYR A 71 -6.06 6.04 2.82
CA TYR A 71 -6.90 6.56 3.90
C TYR A 71 -6.39 6.18 5.30
N TYR A 72 -5.80 7.16 5.97
CA TYR A 72 -5.06 6.98 7.23
C TYR A 72 -5.88 6.44 8.39
N THR A 73 -7.07 6.99 8.65
CA THR A 73 -7.88 6.60 9.81
C THR A 73 -8.30 5.14 9.76
N SER A 74 -8.76 4.66 8.60
CA SER A 74 -9.09 3.24 8.42
C SER A 74 -7.84 2.35 8.50
N ARG A 75 -6.67 2.82 8.06
CA ARG A 75 -5.41 2.10 8.22
C ARG A 75 -5.06 1.88 9.69
N GLU A 76 -5.18 2.92 10.51
CA GLU A 76 -4.87 2.78 11.94
C GLU A 76 -5.93 1.94 12.68
N TRP A 77 -7.20 2.00 12.29
CA TRP A 77 -8.22 1.07 12.80
C TRP A 77 -7.88 -0.38 12.43
N ILE A 78 -7.50 -0.65 11.18
CA ILE A 78 -7.14 -1.99 10.69
C ILE A 78 -5.92 -2.54 11.44
N LYS A 79 -4.85 -1.74 11.61
CA LYS A 79 -3.69 -2.15 12.41
C LYS A 79 -4.06 -2.49 13.83
N LYS A 80 -4.90 -1.64 14.45
CA LYS A 80 -5.43 -1.87 15.79
C LYS A 80 -6.25 -3.17 15.85
N ALA A 81 -7.06 -3.46 14.83
CA ALA A 81 -7.85 -4.69 14.75
C ALA A 81 -6.96 -5.93 14.69
N VAL A 82 -5.88 -5.89 13.91
CA VAL A 82 -4.92 -7.01 13.88
C VAL A 82 -4.21 -7.16 15.23
N VAL A 83 -3.64 -6.09 15.77
CA VAL A 83 -2.77 -6.16 16.96
C VAL A 83 -3.54 -6.49 18.24
N LEU A 84 -4.75 -5.93 18.42
CA LEU A 84 -5.50 -6.09 19.67
C LEU A 84 -6.54 -7.21 19.62
N ASN A 85 -7.04 -7.56 18.43
CA ASN A 85 -8.16 -8.48 18.27
C ASN A 85 -7.84 -9.70 17.40
N ASP A 86 -6.57 -9.88 17.01
CA ASP A 86 -6.12 -10.96 16.13
C ASP A 86 -6.92 -11.06 14.82
N THR A 87 -7.53 -9.95 14.39
CA THR A 87 -8.34 -9.91 13.16
C THR A 87 -7.44 -10.21 11.96
N TYR A 88 -7.81 -11.19 11.15
CA TYR A 88 -7.08 -11.47 9.93
C TYR A 88 -7.41 -10.42 8.86
N VAL A 89 -6.40 -9.90 8.15
CA VAL A 89 -6.60 -8.83 7.16
C VAL A 89 -5.88 -9.17 5.87
N PHE A 90 -6.61 -9.07 4.76
CA PHE A 90 -6.10 -9.33 3.42
C PHE A 90 -6.30 -8.08 2.53
N ASN A 91 -5.24 -7.43 2.04
CA ASN A 91 -3.83 -7.74 2.26
C ASN A 91 -3.34 -7.28 3.65
N ASN A 92 -2.20 -7.82 4.09
CA ASN A 92 -1.54 -7.42 5.32
C ASN A 92 -1.32 -5.88 5.33
N PRO A 93 -1.81 -5.14 6.35
CA PRO A 93 -1.82 -3.67 6.33
C PRO A 93 -0.43 -3.05 6.42
N TRP A 94 0.58 -3.76 6.93
CA TRP A 94 1.97 -3.30 6.97
C TRP A 94 2.65 -3.40 5.62
N SER A 95 2.25 -4.37 4.79
CA SER A 95 2.87 -4.58 3.47
C SER A 95 2.76 -3.35 2.57
N ILE A 96 1.64 -2.62 2.65
CA ILE A 96 1.39 -1.42 1.87
C ILE A 96 2.36 -0.28 2.24
N GLN A 97 2.76 -0.18 3.50
CA GLN A 97 3.70 0.85 3.96
C GLN A 97 5.16 0.43 3.82
N ALA A 98 5.44 -0.88 3.82
CA ALA A 98 6.81 -1.39 3.73
C ALA A 98 7.28 -1.62 2.28
N ASN A 99 6.35 -1.93 1.36
CA ASN A 99 6.66 -2.38 0.01
C ASN A 99 6.30 -1.33 -1.04
N GLU A 100 7.06 -0.24 -1.09
CA GLU A 100 6.98 0.74 -2.18
C GLU A 100 7.63 0.19 -3.46
N LYS A 101 7.62 0.98 -4.55
CA LYS A 101 8.24 0.57 -5.83
C LYS A 101 9.72 0.23 -5.62
N HIS A 102 10.42 1.05 -4.82
CA HIS A 102 11.84 0.85 -4.50
C HIS A 102 12.10 -0.54 -3.91
N THR A 103 11.50 -0.85 -2.75
CA THR A 103 11.72 -2.13 -2.05
C THR A 103 11.33 -3.32 -2.90
N THR A 104 10.24 -3.18 -3.67
CA THR A 104 9.79 -4.20 -4.63
C THR A 104 10.84 -4.44 -5.72
N TYR A 105 11.40 -3.39 -6.32
CA TYR A 105 12.45 -3.51 -7.33
C TYR A 105 13.71 -4.14 -6.77
N CYS A 106 14.15 -3.75 -5.57
CA CYS A 106 15.29 -4.37 -4.89
C CYS A 106 15.08 -5.88 -4.69
N ALA A 107 13.91 -6.29 -4.22
CA ALA A 107 13.57 -7.71 -4.04
C ALA A 107 13.56 -8.46 -5.38
N MET A 108 12.93 -7.88 -6.41
CA MET A 108 12.89 -8.46 -7.76
C MET A 108 14.29 -8.65 -8.36
N MET A 109 15.15 -7.63 -8.27
CA MET A 109 16.55 -7.72 -8.71
C MET A 109 17.31 -8.81 -7.96
N ARG A 110 17.15 -8.89 -6.64
CA ARG A 110 17.80 -9.93 -5.80
C ARG A 110 17.38 -11.35 -6.17
N LEU A 111 16.14 -11.52 -6.66
CA LEU A 111 15.58 -12.78 -7.14
C LEU A 111 15.92 -13.07 -8.62
N GLY A 112 16.66 -12.19 -9.31
CA GLY A 112 17.07 -12.38 -10.70
C GLY A 112 16.00 -12.00 -11.74
N LEU A 113 14.94 -11.29 -11.33
CA LEU A 113 13.95 -10.77 -12.28
C LEU A 113 14.57 -9.57 -13.03
N ARG A 114 14.23 -9.45 -14.31
CA ARG A 114 14.67 -8.33 -15.16
C ARG A 114 13.91 -7.07 -14.76
N VAL A 115 14.60 -6.15 -14.09
CA VAL A 115 14.12 -4.79 -13.78
C VAL A 115 14.97 -3.80 -14.61
N PRO A 116 14.38 -2.76 -15.23
CA PRO A 116 15.15 -1.75 -15.93
C PRO A 116 16.18 -1.08 -15.01
N ASP A 117 17.34 -0.68 -15.54
CA ASP A 117 18.32 0.09 -14.79
C ASP A 117 17.66 1.34 -14.20
N THR A 118 17.69 1.46 -12.87
CA THR A 118 16.92 2.43 -12.10
C THR A 118 17.79 3.01 -10.99
N TRP A 119 17.71 4.31 -10.78
CA TRP A 119 18.43 5.03 -9.72
C TRP A 119 17.43 5.72 -8.78
N MET A 120 17.81 5.82 -7.51
CA MET A 120 17.13 6.66 -6.53
C MET A 120 17.89 7.98 -6.38
N LEU A 121 17.18 9.09 -6.38
CA LEU A 121 17.75 10.43 -6.19
C LEU A 121 17.24 11.01 -4.86
N PRO A 122 18.08 11.73 -4.10
CA PRO A 122 17.60 12.62 -3.04
C PRO A 122 16.64 13.65 -3.65
N PRO A 123 15.58 14.08 -2.95
CA PRO A 123 14.71 15.13 -3.46
C PRO A 123 15.44 16.47 -3.50
N LYS A 124 15.03 17.34 -4.43
CA LYS A 124 15.55 18.70 -4.56
C LYS A 124 15.21 19.58 -3.36
N SER A 125 13.99 19.46 -2.87
CA SER A 125 13.45 20.21 -1.74
C SER A 125 12.86 19.29 -0.69
N TYR A 126 12.87 19.75 0.55
CA TYR A 126 12.38 19.02 1.71
C TYR A 126 11.43 19.92 2.51
N ASP A 127 10.42 19.32 3.15
CA ASP A 127 9.65 20.01 4.18
C ASP A 127 10.55 20.32 5.38
N GLN A 128 10.34 21.48 6.01
CA GLN A 128 11.10 21.89 7.18
C GLN A 128 10.88 20.92 8.35
N ALA A 129 11.98 20.36 8.87
CA ALA A 129 11.99 19.52 10.06
C ALA A 129 13.16 19.90 10.97
N ALA A 130 13.01 19.69 12.28
CA ALA A 130 13.92 20.20 13.31
C ALA A 130 15.41 19.89 13.03
N ASP A 131 15.72 18.67 12.59
CA ASP A 131 17.10 18.20 12.38
C ASP A 131 17.53 18.18 10.91
N LEU A 132 16.70 18.65 9.98
CA LEU A 132 16.94 18.51 8.55
C LEU A 132 18.26 19.18 8.13
N GLN A 133 18.44 20.45 8.46
CA GLN A 133 19.61 21.22 8.01
C GLN A 133 20.92 20.68 8.56
N ALA A 134 20.94 20.31 9.84
CA ALA A 134 22.11 19.68 10.45
C ALA A 134 22.44 18.33 9.80
N THR A 135 21.42 17.55 9.42
CA THR A 135 21.58 16.28 8.73
C THR A 135 22.16 16.47 7.33
N LEU A 136 21.56 17.35 6.53
CA LEU A 136 22.02 17.63 5.16
C LEU A 136 23.45 18.19 5.15
N THR A 137 23.77 19.14 6.04
CA THR A 137 25.11 19.73 6.12
C THR A 137 26.19 18.69 6.44
N ARG A 138 25.88 17.70 7.29
CA ARG A 138 26.85 16.68 7.71
C ARG A 138 27.00 15.54 6.71
N TYR A 139 25.91 15.12 6.08
CA TYR A 139 25.85 13.84 5.37
C TYR A 139 25.51 13.93 3.88
N ALA A 140 24.92 15.05 3.42
CA ALA A 140 24.62 15.20 2.00
C ALA A 140 25.92 15.43 1.20
N ARG A 141 25.95 14.89 -0.01
CA ARG A 141 27.02 15.09 -0.98
C ARG A 141 26.40 15.61 -2.26
N PHE A 142 27.12 16.50 -2.93
CA PHE A 142 26.77 16.91 -4.28
C PHE A 142 26.92 15.73 -5.25
N PHE A 143 26.09 15.70 -6.28
CA PHE A 143 26.10 14.72 -7.35
C PHE A 143 25.79 15.42 -8.67
N ASP A 144 26.22 14.82 -9.79
CA ASP A 144 25.86 15.30 -11.13
C ASP A 144 24.69 14.49 -11.70
N LEU A 145 23.54 15.14 -11.82
CA LEU A 145 22.35 14.53 -12.39
C LEU A 145 22.51 14.18 -13.88
N GLY A 146 23.30 14.98 -14.62
CA GLY A 146 23.55 14.74 -16.05
C GLY A 146 24.36 13.46 -16.28
N GLU A 147 25.37 13.21 -15.45
CA GLU A 147 26.15 11.97 -15.49
C GLU A 147 25.27 10.73 -15.26
N ILE A 148 24.37 10.78 -14.28
CA ILE A 148 23.42 9.69 -13.99
C ILE A 148 22.48 9.47 -15.18
N GLY A 149 21.93 10.54 -15.75
CA GLY A 149 21.05 10.47 -16.92
C GLY A 149 21.74 9.89 -18.16
N ALA A 150 22.96 10.35 -18.47
CA ALA A 150 23.77 9.83 -19.57
C ALA A 150 24.10 8.34 -19.39
N ARG A 151 24.36 7.91 -18.16
CA ARG A 151 24.63 6.49 -17.84
C ARG A 151 23.39 5.60 -18.02
N LEU A 152 22.22 6.07 -17.63
CA LEU A 152 20.95 5.35 -17.84
C LEU A 152 20.53 5.32 -19.31
N GLY A 153 20.88 6.37 -20.06
CA GLY A 153 20.48 6.58 -21.44
C GLY A 153 19.10 7.23 -21.55
N TYR A 154 18.90 7.96 -22.64
CA TYR A 154 17.62 8.60 -22.97
C TYR A 154 16.90 7.84 -24.10
N PRO A 155 15.55 7.83 -24.13
CA PRO A 155 14.66 8.44 -23.13
C PRO A 155 14.57 7.61 -21.84
N LEU A 156 14.36 8.29 -20.70
CA LEU A 156 14.13 7.66 -19.40
C LEU A 156 12.82 8.14 -18.77
N PHE A 157 12.42 7.51 -17.66
CA PHE A 157 11.25 7.91 -16.88
C PHE A 157 11.65 8.30 -15.46
N MET A 158 11.26 9.52 -15.06
CA MET A 158 11.40 10.01 -13.69
C MET A 158 10.05 9.91 -12.98
N LYS A 159 10.03 9.38 -11.75
CA LYS A 159 8.79 9.13 -11.00
C LYS A 159 9.02 9.06 -9.49
N PRO A 160 8.00 9.41 -8.67
CA PRO A 160 7.99 9.09 -7.25
C PRO A 160 8.08 7.58 -6.99
N TYR A 161 8.85 7.20 -5.97
CA TYR A 161 9.06 5.81 -5.59
C TYR A 161 7.84 5.21 -4.85
N ASP A 162 6.99 6.05 -4.27
CA ASP A 162 5.86 5.72 -3.40
C ASP A 162 4.47 6.03 -4.02
N GLY A 163 4.42 6.80 -5.11
CA GLY A 163 3.16 7.20 -5.76
C GLY A 163 2.43 6.10 -6.56
N GLY A 164 1.16 6.32 -6.87
CA GLY A 164 0.32 5.44 -7.71
C GLY A 164 -0.36 6.18 -8.87
N GLY A 165 -1.08 5.43 -9.72
CA GLY A 165 -1.98 6.03 -10.72
C GLY A 165 -1.31 6.94 -11.77
N TRP A 166 -0.05 6.68 -12.13
CA TRP A 166 0.76 7.50 -13.05
C TRP A 166 1.02 8.95 -12.60
N VAL A 167 0.66 9.30 -11.36
CA VAL A 167 0.92 10.64 -10.82
C VAL A 167 2.43 10.87 -10.65
N GLY A 168 2.90 12.01 -11.16
CA GLY A 168 4.31 12.42 -11.08
C GLY A 168 5.26 11.64 -12.00
N VAL A 169 4.74 10.88 -12.98
CA VAL A 169 5.60 10.18 -13.94
C VAL A 169 5.86 11.07 -15.16
N SER A 170 7.14 11.36 -15.41
CA SER A 170 7.60 12.18 -16.53
C SER A 170 8.49 11.36 -17.45
N LYS A 171 8.21 11.39 -18.76
CA LYS A 171 9.14 10.92 -19.79
C LYS A 171 10.17 12.02 -20.03
N ILE A 172 11.44 11.64 -20.05
CA ILE A 172 12.57 12.55 -20.15
C ILE A 172 13.37 12.17 -21.40
N ASP A 173 13.41 13.08 -22.38
CA ASP A 173 14.03 12.83 -23.68
C ASP A 173 15.50 13.26 -23.75
N ASP A 174 15.95 14.14 -22.85
CA ASP A 174 17.33 14.61 -22.78
C ASP A 174 17.73 15.14 -21.38
N GLU A 175 18.98 15.57 -21.24
CA GLU A 175 19.53 16.11 -19.99
C GLU A 175 18.84 17.41 -19.53
N ALA A 176 18.47 18.29 -20.48
CA ALA A 176 17.83 19.56 -20.13
C ALA A 176 16.47 19.30 -19.50
N ALA A 177 15.68 18.38 -20.09
CA ALA A 177 14.42 17.90 -19.53
C ALA A 177 14.61 17.19 -18.19
N LEU A 178 15.70 16.43 -18.00
CA LEU A 178 16.01 15.76 -16.74
C LEU A 178 16.22 16.77 -15.61
N ARG A 179 17.04 17.79 -15.86
CA ARG A 179 17.31 18.86 -14.88
C ARG A 179 16.02 19.63 -14.58
N ALA A 180 15.26 20.00 -15.60
CA ALA A 180 13.99 20.72 -15.42
C ALA A 180 12.94 19.92 -14.63
N ALA A 181 12.91 18.59 -14.76
CA ALA A 181 12.00 17.74 -14.00
C ALA A 181 12.44 17.49 -12.54
N TYR A 182 13.71 17.75 -12.22
CA TYR A 182 14.27 17.60 -10.89
C TYR A 182 14.21 18.89 -10.05
N GLU A 183 14.25 20.06 -10.70
CA GLU A 183 14.05 21.36 -10.04
C GLU A 183 12.65 21.51 -9.45
#